data_AF-A0A966KVI2-F1
#
_entry.id   AF-A0A966KVI2-F1
#
_cell.length_a   1.000
_cell.length_b   1.000
_cell.length_c   1.000
_cell.angle_alpha   90.00
_cell.angle_beta   90.00
_cell.angle_gamma   90.00
#
_symmetry.space_group_name_H-M   'P 1'
#
loop_
_entity.id
_entity.type
_entity.pdbx_description
1 polymer ?
#
loop_
_entity_poly.entity_id
_entity_poly.type
_entity_poly.pdbx_seq_one_letter_code
_entity_poly.pdbx_strand_id
1 'polypeptide(L)'
;MNREDWNWRALHLRVARKALQQWTQPGGAQAFVLDDTIKIRSGKKMPGVSSHFNHTTGRHVMGQQVLTLGLSWAQGFVPVDSELFTGKTNVRDLATPFKDGRSIAAVRHRAAVSQTKPEMARAMIARARHATMLAMSPLSI
;
A
#
# COMPACT_ATOMS: atom_id res chain seq x y z
N MET A 1 14.20 7.89 -1.43
CA MET A 1 13.19 7.92 -0.35
C MET A 1 13.82 8.72 0.79
N ASN A 2 13.33 9.92 1.11
CA ASN A 2 14.18 10.94 1.76
C ASN A 2 14.44 10.74 3.26
N ARG A 3 13.69 9.84 3.93
CA ARG A 3 13.81 9.55 5.37
C ARG A 3 13.66 8.05 5.61
N GLU A 4 14.78 7.38 5.85
CA GLU A 4 14.81 5.94 6.15
C GLU A 4 14.33 5.62 7.57
N ASP A 5 14.46 6.59 8.47
CA ASP A 5 14.14 6.52 9.89
C ASP A 5 12.63 6.62 10.17
N TRP A 6 11.80 6.95 9.17
CA TRP A 6 10.36 7.14 9.35
C TRP A 6 9.57 5.90 8.98
N ASN A 7 8.87 5.34 9.98
CA ASN A 7 7.93 4.24 9.76
C ASN A 7 6.55 4.75 9.39
N TRP A 8 6.40 5.16 8.12
CA TRP A 8 5.12 5.64 7.59
C TRP A 8 4.01 4.59 7.65
N ARG A 9 4.34 3.29 7.49
CA ARG A 9 3.37 2.21 7.63
C ARG A 9 2.79 2.16 9.06
N ALA A 10 3.66 2.21 10.07
CA ALA A 10 3.23 2.22 11.46
C ALA A 10 2.42 3.48 11.82
N LEU A 11 2.77 4.64 11.24
CA LEU A 11 1.96 5.84 11.41
C LEU A 11 0.57 5.68 10.80
N HIS A 12 0.48 5.27 9.52
CA HIS A 12 -0.81 5.05 8.86
C HIS A 12 -1.68 4.06 9.63
N LEU A 13 -1.10 2.94 10.08
CA LEU A 13 -1.84 1.95 10.84
C LEU A 13 -2.37 2.51 12.17
N ARG A 14 -1.60 3.36 12.88
CA ARG A 14 -2.08 4.01 14.11
C ARG A 14 -3.26 4.93 13.85
N VAL A 15 -3.21 5.71 12.76
CA VAL A 15 -4.32 6.58 12.34
C VAL A 15 -5.55 5.74 11.96
N ALA A 16 -5.36 4.68 11.18
CA ALA A 16 -6.42 3.75 10.80
C ALA A 16 -7.09 3.12 12.03
N ARG A 17 -6.31 2.64 13.00
CA ARG A 17 -6.84 2.11 14.26
C ARG A 17 -7.68 3.12 15.02
N LYS A 18 -7.21 4.36 15.14
CA LYS A 18 -7.96 5.42 15.82
C LYS A 18 -9.28 5.72 15.10
N ALA A 19 -9.29 5.71 13.77
CA ALA A 19 -10.52 5.87 12.99
C ALA A 19 -11.49 4.69 13.20
N LEU A 20 -10.98 3.45 13.16
CA LEU A 20 -11.79 2.25 13.38
C LEU A 20 -12.36 2.17 14.80
N GLN A 21 -11.65 2.66 15.82
CA GLN A 21 -12.15 2.73 17.19
C GLN A 21 -13.34 3.69 17.38
N GLN A 22 -13.51 4.66 16.47
CA GLN A 22 -14.66 5.56 16.47
C GLN A 22 -15.90 4.94 15.83
N TRP A 23 -15.77 3.79 15.16
CA TRP A 23 -16.89 3.10 14.55
C TRP A 23 -17.58 2.23 15.59
N THR A 24 -18.78 2.65 16.00
CA THR A 24 -19.49 2.15 17.20
C THR A 24 -20.62 1.17 16.93
N GLN A 25 -20.95 0.86 15.67
CA GLN A 25 -22.12 0.01 15.41
C GLN A 25 -21.74 -1.47 15.41
N PRO A 26 -22.47 -2.34 16.14
CA PRO A 26 -22.41 -3.77 15.91
C PRO A 26 -23.11 -4.13 14.60
N GLY A 27 -22.44 -4.91 13.74
CA GLY A 27 -23.04 -5.52 12.55
C GLY A 27 -22.78 -4.82 11.21
N GLY A 28 -23.12 -5.51 10.12
CA GLY A 28 -22.86 -5.10 8.74
C GLY A 28 -21.74 -5.88 8.08
N ALA A 29 -21.86 -6.12 6.78
CA ALA A 29 -20.83 -6.80 6.01
C ALA A 29 -19.54 -5.96 5.99
N GLN A 30 -18.41 -6.64 6.19
CA GLN A 30 -17.09 -6.05 6.11
C GLN A 30 -16.31 -6.69 4.99
N ALA A 31 -15.55 -5.87 4.27
CA ALA A 31 -14.72 -6.35 3.18
C ALA A 31 -13.38 -5.62 3.17
N PHE A 32 -12.33 -6.37 2.85
CA PHE A 32 -11.11 -5.75 2.37
C PHE A 32 -11.30 -5.34 0.92
N VAL A 33 -11.08 -4.06 0.63
CA VAL A 33 -11.07 -3.52 -0.73
C VAL A 33 -9.63 -3.21 -1.08
N LEU A 34 -9.17 -3.79 -2.18
CA LEU A 34 -7.86 -3.52 -2.76
C LEU A 34 -8.06 -2.77 -4.07
N ASP A 35 -7.45 -1.59 -4.15
CA ASP A 35 -7.42 -0.77 -5.36
C ASP A 35 -5.99 -0.33 -5.65
N ASP A 36 -5.68 -0.06 -6.92
CA ASP A 36 -4.41 0.50 -7.33
C ASP A 36 -4.55 1.76 -8.18
N THR A 37 -3.86 2.82 -7.75
CA THR A 37 -3.91 4.11 -8.42
C THR A 37 -2.53 4.48 -8.96
N ILE A 38 -2.47 4.99 -10.19
CA ILE A 38 -1.24 5.53 -10.77
C ILE A 38 -1.17 7.04 -10.47
N LYS A 39 -0.15 7.46 -9.73
CA LYS A 39 0.22 8.87 -9.62
C LYS A 39 1.25 9.20 -10.70
N ILE A 40 0.80 9.90 -11.74
CA ILE A 40 1.68 10.36 -12.83
C ILE A 40 2.76 11.26 -12.24
N ARG A 41 4.00 10.82 -12.36
CA ARG A 41 5.18 11.53 -11.86
C ARG A 41 6.34 11.23 -12.79
N SER A 42 7.02 12.27 -13.20
CA SER A 42 8.22 12.19 -14.03
C SER A 42 9.33 12.99 -13.35
N GLY A 43 10.47 12.35 -13.15
CA GLY A 43 11.64 12.98 -12.53
C GLY A 43 12.79 12.00 -12.51
N LYS A 44 13.98 12.45 -12.95
CA LYS A 44 15.16 11.59 -13.06
C LYS A 44 15.56 10.93 -11.73
N LYS A 45 15.30 11.62 -10.61
CA LYS A 45 15.62 11.17 -9.25
C LYS A 45 14.38 10.71 -8.45
N MET A 46 13.23 10.52 -9.10
CA MET A 46 12.00 10.12 -8.42
C MET A 46 11.99 8.60 -8.20
N PRO A 47 12.11 8.10 -6.97
CA PRO A 47 12.20 6.67 -6.70
C PRO A 47 10.85 5.97 -6.89
N GLY A 48 10.87 4.69 -7.26
CA GLY A 48 9.67 3.86 -7.40
C GLY A 48 8.77 4.26 -8.57
N VAL A 49 9.32 4.99 -9.54
CA VAL A 49 8.64 5.33 -10.80
C VAL A 49 8.97 4.28 -11.85
N SER A 50 7.95 3.82 -12.55
CA SER A 50 8.06 2.96 -13.73
C SER A 50 6.98 3.32 -14.76
N SER A 51 7.02 2.68 -15.92
CA SER A 51 5.94 2.79 -16.91
C SER A 51 4.79 1.86 -16.55
N HIS A 52 3.57 2.40 -16.53
CA HIS A 52 2.33 1.68 -16.26
C HIS A 52 1.30 1.98 -17.35
N PHE A 53 0.54 0.97 -17.76
CA PHE A 53 -0.61 1.21 -18.64
C PHE A 53 -1.73 1.89 -17.84
N ASN A 54 -2.18 3.05 -18.29
CA ASN A 54 -3.30 3.77 -17.71
C ASN A 54 -4.55 3.48 -18.55
N HIS A 55 -5.45 2.67 -18.01
CA HIS A 55 -6.71 2.30 -18.68
C HIS A 55 -7.66 3.49 -18.89
N THR A 56 -7.59 4.53 -18.05
CA THR A 56 -8.42 5.74 -18.20
C THR A 56 -8.05 6.52 -19.46
N THR A 57 -6.77 6.55 -19.84
CA THR A 57 -6.28 7.28 -21.02
C THR A 57 -5.93 6.38 -22.20
N GLY A 58 -5.92 5.06 -22.01
CA GLY A 58 -5.50 4.07 -22.99
C GLY A 58 -4.01 4.14 -23.34
N ARG A 59 -3.16 4.71 -22.48
CA ARG A 59 -1.74 4.98 -22.77
C ARG A 59 -0.82 4.53 -21.64
N HIS A 60 0.43 4.22 -21.99
CA HIS A 60 1.49 4.08 -21.00
C HIS A 60 1.89 5.44 -20.44
N VAL A 61 1.95 5.55 -19.12
CA VAL A 61 2.40 6.75 -18.41
C VAL A 61 3.54 6.40 -17.44
N MET A 62 4.43 7.36 -17.21
CA MET A 62 5.41 7.26 -16.13
C MET A 62 4.76 7.67 -14.81
N GLY A 63 4.87 6.84 -13.78
CA GLY A 63 4.31 7.16 -12.49
C GLY A 63 4.67 6.17 -11.40
N GLN A 64 4.19 6.48 -10.19
CA GLN A 64 4.19 5.55 -9.07
C GLN A 64 2.82 4.89 -9.00
N GLN A 65 2.76 3.57 -9.09
CA GLN A 65 1.54 2.82 -8.85
C GLN A 65 1.46 2.48 -7.36
N VAL A 66 0.37 2.90 -6.70
CA VAL A 66 0.14 2.69 -5.27
C VAL A 66 -0.99 1.70 -5.10
N LEU A 67 -0.70 0.54 -4.51
CA LEU A 67 -1.72 -0.39 -4.02
C LEU A 67 -2.19 0.11 -2.66
N THR A 68 -3.50 0.22 -2.49
CA THR A 68 -4.14 0.60 -1.23
C THR A 68 -5.08 -0.51 -0.81
N LEU A 69 -4.88 -1.00 0.42
CA LEU A 69 -5.81 -1.90 1.08
C LEU A 69 -6.58 -1.09 2.11
N GLY A 70 -7.90 -1.11 2.03
CA GLY A 70 -8.76 -0.56 3.07
C GLY A 70 -9.80 -1.54 3.57
N LEU A 71 -10.27 -1.28 4.77
CA LEU A 71 -11.40 -1.96 5.38
C LEU A 71 -12.65 -1.14 5.07
N SER A 72 -13.55 -1.73 4.30
CA SER A 72 -14.87 -1.18 4.02
C SER A 72 -15.89 -1.77 4.98
N TRP A 73 -16.76 -0.90 5.50
CA TRP A 73 -17.86 -1.22 6.39
C TRP A 73 -19.00 -0.22 6.18
N ALA A 74 -20.11 -0.34 6.93
CA ALA A 74 -21.32 0.46 6.77
C ALA A 74 -21.07 1.97 7.01
N GLN A 75 -20.12 2.31 7.88
CA GLN A 75 -19.74 3.68 8.22
C GLN A 75 -18.81 4.31 7.19
N GLY A 76 -18.26 3.51 6.27
CA GLY A 76 -17.40 3.99 5.19
C GLY A 76 -16.17 3.13 4.97
N PHE A 77 -15.05 3.78 4.68
CA PHE A 77 -13.83 3.14 4.23
C PHE A 77 -12.62 3.71 4.97
N VAL A 78 -11.80 2.82 5.56
CA VAL A 78 -10.55 3.20 6.21
C VAL A 78 -9.38 2.52 5.50
N PRO A 79 -8.43 3.28 4.92
CA PRO A 79 -7.20 2.69 4.39
C PRO A 79 -6.35 2.16 5.54
N VAL A 80 -6.01 0.86 5.50
CA VAL A 80 -5.28 0.16 6.56
C VAL A 80 -3.83 -0.16 6.19
N ASP A 81 -3.51 -0.28 4.90
CA ASP A 81 -2.14 -0.44 4.42
C ASP A 81 -2.00 0.10 2.98
N SER A 82 -0.76 0.36 2.59
CA SER A 82 -0.41 0.70 1.20
C SER A 82 0.98 0.19 0.83
N GLU A 83 1.18 -0.11 -0.46
CA GLU A 83 2.49 -0.44 -1.03
C GLU A 83 2.68 0.29 -2.36
N LEU A 84 3.94 0.63 -2.66
CA LEU A 84 4.30 0.99 -4.03
C LEU A 84 4.51 -0.29 -4.83
N PHE A 85 4.05 -0.29 -6.07
CA PHE A 85 4.38 -1.31 -7.06
C PHE A 85 5.25 -0.68 -8.14
N THR A 86 6.42 -1.26 -8.38
CA THR A 86 7.32 -0.88 -9.46
C THR A 86 7.26 -1.96 -10.53
N GLY A 87 6.79 -1.58 -11.72
CA GLY A 87 6.77 -2.45 -12.89
C GLY A 87 8.18 -2.75 -13.41
N LYS A 88 8.27 -3.48 -14.51
CA LYS A 88 9.56 -3.88 -15.11
C LYS A 88 10.08 -2.90 -16.17
N THR A 89 9.21 -2.01 -16.66
CA THR A 89 9.50 -1.15 -17.81
C THR A 89 9.84 0.26 -17.37
N ASN A 90 10.92 0.84 -17.92
CA ASN A 90 11.36 2.22 -17.64
C ASN A 90 11.50 2.53 -16.14
N VAL A 91 12.04 1.58 -15.37
CA VAL A 91 12.24 1.72 -13.93
C VAL A 91 13.25 2.82 -13.64
N ARG A 92 12.95 3.65 -12.64
CA ARG A 92 13.89 4.62 -12.09
C ARG A 92 14.49 4.09 -10.80
N ASP A 93 15.78 3.81 -10.84
CA ASP A 93 16.53 3.37 -9.67
C ASP A 93 16.58 4.41 -8.57
N LEU A 94 16.93 3.95 -7.37
CA LEU A 94 17.21 4.83 -6.25
C LEU A 94 18.42 5.71 -6.56
N ALA A 95 18.24 7.02 -6.42
CA ALA A 95 19.34 7.98 -6.57
C ALA A 95 20.44 7.79 -5.50
N THR A 96 20.08 7.23 -4.34
CA THR A 96 21.00 6.92 -3.24
C THR A 96 20.60 5.58 -2.64
N PRO A 97 21.55 4.64 -2.46
CA PRO A 97 21.29 3.37 -1.77
C PRO A 97 20.84 3.58 -0.33
N PHE A 98 20.14 2.59 0.23
CA PHE A 98 19.82 2.57 1.67
C PHE A 98 21.09 2.34 2.50
N LYS A 99 21.16 2.93 3.70
CA LYS A 99 22.36 2.84 4.57
C LYS A 99 22.76 1.40 4.92
N ASP A 100 21.81 0.59 5.39
CA ASP A 100 22.04 -0.81 5.79
C ASP A 100 21.02 -1.80 5.20
N GLY A 101 20.03 -1.30 4.46
CA GLY A 101 18.98 -2.09 3.84
C GLY A 101 17.95 -2.72 4.80
N ARG A 102 18.05 -2.44 6.11
CA ARG A 102 17.16 -2.98 7.17
C ARG A 102 16.05 -2.02 7.57
N SER A 103 16.17 -0.74 7.19
CA SER A 103 15.14 0.25 7.41
C SER A 103 13.80 -0.19 6.81
N ILE A 104 12.68 0.22 7.42
CA ILE A 104 11.34 -0.07 6.87
C ILE A 104 11.18 0.49 5.45
N ALA A 105 11.88 1.60 5.17
CA ALA A 105 12.00 2.16 3.84
C ALA A 105 12.63 1.17 2.85
N ALA A 106 13.76 0.57 3.22
CA ALA A 106 14.45 -0.44 2.42
C ALA A 106 13.63 -1.72 2.22
N VAL A 107 12.99 -2.22 3.29
CA VAL A 107 12.14 -3.41 3.23
C VAL A 107 10.97 -3.19 2.28
N ARG A 108 10.28 -2.05 2.38
CA ARG A 108 9.16 -1.72 1.49
C ARG A 108 9.60 -1.48 0.05
N HIS A 109 10.75 -0.85 -0.16
CA HIS A 109 11.30 -0.71 -1.50
C HIS A 109 11.61 -2.08 -2.12
N ARG A 110 12.20 -3.00 -1.35
CA ARG A 110 12.45 -4.37 -1.81
C ARG A 110 11.16 -5.06 -2.22
N ALA A 111 10.10 -4.96 -1.40
CA ALA A 111 8.79 -5.48 -1.77
C ALA A 111 8.29 -4.84 -3.08
N ALA A 112 8.39 -3.51 -3.21
CA ALA A 112 7.93 -2.74 -4.37
C ALA A 112 8.53 -3.21 -5.71
N VAL A 113 9.81 -3.61 -5.70
CA VAL A 113 10.55 -4.01 -6.91
C VAL A 113 10.55 -5.53 -7.16
N SER A 114 10.32 -6.34 -6.12
CA SER A 114 10.45 -7.81 -6.23
C SER A 114 9.12 -8.56 -6.22
N GLN A 115 8.04 -7.97 -5.70
CA GLN A 115 6.75 -8.64 -5.57
C GLN A 115 5.80 -8.26 -6.71
N THR A 116 4.97 -9.22 -7.07
CA THR A 116 3.77 -9.00 -7.88
C THR A 116 2.66 -8.37 -7.05
N LYS A 117 1.67 -7.75 -7.71
CA LYS A 117 0.50 -7.17 -7.03
C LYS A 117 -0.27 -8.20 -6.17
N PRO A 118 -0.50 -9.46 -6.61
CA PRO A 118 -1.13 -10.47 -5.76
C PRO A 118 -0.31 -10.84 -4.52
N GLU A 119 1.03 -10.92 -4.62
CA GLU A 119 1.89 -11.19 -3.47
C GLU A 119 1.86 -10.04 -2.45
N MET A 120 1.89 -8.79 -2.94
CA MET A 120 1.71 -7.61 -2.11
C MET A 120 0.35 -7.62 -1.41
N ALA A 121 -0.73 -7.90 -2.16
CA ALA A 121 -2.09 -7.98 -1.62
C ALA A 121 -2.19 -8.99 -0.48
N ARG A 122 -1.65 -10.21 -0.68
CA ARG A 122 -1.60 -11.24 0.37
C ARG A 122 -0.88 -10.74 1.62
N ALA A 123 0.28 -10.11 1.45
CA ALA A 123 1.07 -9.58 2.56
C ALA A 123 0.36 -8.43 3.29
N MET A 124 -0.32 -7.54 2.56
CA MET A 124 -1.12 -6.45 3.12
C MET A 124 -2.31 -6.99 3.91
N ILE A 125 -3.05 -7.96 3.38
CA ILE A 125 -4.19 -8.59 4.08
C ILE A 125 -3.72 -9.29 5.36
N ALA A 126 -2.62 -10.04 5.30
CA ALA A 126 -2.05 -10.69 6.48
C ALA A 126 -1.72 -9.68 7.59
N ARG A 127 -1.02 -8.58 7.23
CA ARG A 127 -0.72 -7.50 8.18
C ARG A 127 -1.97 -6.83 8.72
N ALA A 128 -2.94 -6.54 7.86
CA ALA A 128 -4.20 -5.90 8.26
C ALA A 128 -4.96 -6.77 9.26
N ARG A 129 -5.10 -8.08 9.03
CA ARG A 129 -5.76 -9.01 9.96
C ARG A 129 -5.13 -9.01 11.35
N HIS A 130 -3.80 -9.05 11.44
CA HIS A 130 -3.10 -8.95 12.71
C HIS A 130 -3.26 -7.59 13.36
N ALA A 131 -3.33 -6.53 12.55
CA ALA A 131 -3.28 -5.18 13.05
C ALA A 131 -4.64 -4.59 13.43
N THR A 132 -5.73 -5.02 12.79
CA THR A 132 -7.07 -4.52 13.05
C THR A 132 -7.79 -5.28 14.16
N MET A 133 -7.47 -6.56 14.41
CA MET A 133 -7.86 -7.43 15.55
C MET A 133 -9.28 -7.30 16.16
N LEU A 134 -10.21 -6.54 15.56
CA LEU A 134 -11.49 -6.14 16.15
C LEU A 134 -12.69 -6.27 15.20
N ALA A 135 -12.57 -6.88 14.02
CA ALA A 135 -13.64 -6.77 13.02
C ALA A 135 -14.04 -8.07 12.31
N MET A 136 -13.18 -9.08 12.24
CA MET A 136 -13.51 -10.33 11.52
C MET A 136 -13.73 -11.47 12.50
N SER A 137 -14.98 -11.68 12.92
CA SER A 137 -15.42 -13.03 13.32
C SER A 137 -15.13 -13.99 12.15
N PRO A 138 -14.77 -15.25 12.41
CA PRO A 138 -14.53 -16.20 11.34
C PRO A 138 -15.79 -16.34 10.50
N LEU A 139 -15.66 -16.15 9.18
CA LEU A 139 -16.69 -16.58 8.23
C LEU A 139 -16.79 -18.10 8.35
N SER A 140 -17.82 -18.57 9.05
CA SER A 140 -18.28 -19.94 8.94
C SER A 140 -18.80 -20.12 7.51
N ILE A 141 -18.02 -20.81 6.68
CA ILE A 141 -18.51 -21.45 5.46
C ILE A 141 -19.18 -22.75 5.89
#